data_AF-A0A9W4RK18-F1
#
_entry.id   AF-A0A9W4RK18-F1
#
_cell.length_a   1.000
_cell.length_b   1.000
_cell.length_c   1.000
_cell.angle_alpha   90.00
_cell.angle_beta   90.00
_cell.angle_gamma   90.00
#
_symmetry.space_group_name_H-M   'P 1'
#
loop_
_entity.id
_entity.type
_entity.pdbx_description
1 polymer ?
#
loop_
_entity_poly.entity_id
_entity_poly.type
_entity_poly.pdbx_seq_one_letter_code
_entity_poly.pdbx_strand_id
1 'polypeptide(L)'
;PTQSLPGTHAKAQAATSKTDDVLADSINPEVSEEFSSRLRQMGVVQPNPTYSATSTASLPAHAAAISNPGPLFPPTSRNATLATLEARRALQQRAEEEFESMGRSGNDGRTLLDLNTIVQMHLMREKGHSSAQIEERLNLKKGIVEKLGRPGITSPA
;
A
#
# COMPACT_ATOMS: atom_id res chain seq x y z
N PRO A 1 -13.88 -29.68 -23.00
CA PRO A 1 -14.44 -28.50 -22.30
C PRO A 1 -13.99 -27.20 -22.99
N THR A 2 -14.75 -26.78 -24.00
CA THR A 2 -14.51 -25.54 -24.77
C THR A 2 -15.21 -24.37 -24.08
N GLN A 3 -14.41 -23.38 -23.72
CA GLN A 3 -14.77 -22.15 -23.02
C GLN A 3 -15.28 -21.13 -24.04
N SER A 4 -16.53 -20.68 -23.93
CA SER A 4 -17.09 -19.59 -24.73
C SER A 4 -16.91 -18.24 -24.02
N LEU A 5 -16.41 -17.25 -24.74
CA LEU A 5 -16.18 -15.88 -24.26
C LEU A 5 -17.51 -15.12 -24.04
N PRO A 6 -17.57 -14.18 -23.07
CA PRO A 6 -18.74 -13.32 -22.90
C PRO A 6 -18.84 -12.30 -24.06
N GLY A 7 -19.99 -12.31 -24.74
CA GLY A 7 -20.29 -11.44 -25.87
C GLY A 7 -20.25 -9.96 -25.50
N THR A 8 -19.58 -9.18 -26.32
CA THR A 8 -19.61 -7.72 -26.29
C THR A 8 -21.03 -7.25 -26.64
N HIS A 9 -21.75 -6.65 -25.70
CA HIS A 9 -23.00 -5.98 -26.03
C HIS A 9 -22.68 -4.76 -26.91
N ALA A 10 -23.10 -4.81 -28.17
CA ALA A 10 -23.00 -3.68 -29.09
C ALA A 10 -23.76 -2.48 -28.52
N LYS A 11 -23.14 -1.29 -28.60
CA LYS A 11 -23.73 -0.03 -28.18
C LYS A 11 -25.01 0.20 -28.98
N ALA A 12 -26.17 0.20 -28.31
CA ALA A 12 -27.46 0.42 -28.94
C ALA A 12 -27.47 1.76 -29.69
N GLN A 13 -27.52 1.70 -31.02
CA GLN A 13 -27.76 2.87 -31.85
C GLN A 13 -29.26 3.14 -31.84
N ALA A 14 -29.65 4.42 -31.70
CA ALA A 14 -31.05 4.81 -31.75
C ALA A 14 -31.64 4.49 -33.13
N ALA A 15 -32.43 3.43 -33.23
CA ALA A 15 -33.13 3.06 -34.45
C ALA A 15 -34.37 3.95 -34.62
N THR A 16 -34.48 4.62 -35.77
CA THR A 16 -35.63 5.46 -36.13
C THR A 16 -36.77 4.67 -36.78
N SER A 17 -36.58 3.38 -37.03
CA SER A 17 -37.55 2.47 -37.64
C SER A 17 -37.99 1.40 -36.64
N LYS A 18 -39.30 1.16 -36.53
CA LYS A 18 -39.88 0.18 -35.62
C LYS A 18 -39.76 -1.22 -36.23
N THR A 19 -38.67 -1.93 -35.93
CA THR A 19 -38.46 -3.33 -36.31
C THR A 19 -39.30 -4.28 -35.45
N ASP A 20 -39.52 -5.50 -35.92
CA ASP A 20 -40.37 -6.51 -35.26
C ASP A 20 -39.88 -6.84 -33.85
N ASP A 21 -38.57 -6.87 -33.65
CA ASP A 21 -37.93 -7.04 -32.33
C ASP A 21 -38.32 -5.91 -31.35
N VAL A 22 -38.43 -4.67 -31.85
CA VAL A 22 -38.85 -3.51 -31.06
C VAL A 22 -40.34 -3.58 -30.72
N LEU A 23 -41.16 -4.18 -31.60
CA LEU A 23 -42.58 -4.40 -31.33
C LEU A 23 -42.79 -5.47 -30.27
N ALA A 24 -42.01 -6.56 -30.30
CA ALA A 24 -42.02 -7.61 -29.28
C ALA A 24 -41.60 -7.07 -27.89
N ASP A 25 -40.57 -6.23 -27.83
CA ASP A 25 -40.14 -5.57 -26.59
C ASP A 25 -41.12 -4.46 -26.13
N SER A 26 -41.93 -3.91 -27.04
CA SER A 26 -42.94 -2.89 -26.72
C SER A 26 -44.20 -3.47 -26.06
N ILE A 27 -44.31 -4.79 -25.95
CA ILE A 27 -45.43 -5.45 -25.27
C ILE A 27 -45.25 -5.23 -23.77
N ASN A 28 -45.84 -4.14 -23.26
CA ASN A 28 -45.93 -3.93 -21.83
C ASN A 28 -46.69 -5.11 -21.20
N PRO A 29 -46.15 -5.75 -20.15
CA PRO A 29 -46.92 -6.76 -19.43
C PRO A 29 -48.20 -6.11 -18.93
N GLU A 30 -49.34 -6.75 -19.20
CA GLU A 30 -50.64 -6.26 -18.74
C GLU A 30 -50.58 -6.14 -17.20
N VAL A 31 -50.70 -4.92 -16.70
CA VAL A 31 -50.55 -4.62 -15.27
C VAL A 31 -51.80 -5.11 -14.55
N SER A 32 -51.86 -6.42 -14.29
CA SER A 32 -52.94 -7.05 -13.54
C SER A 32 -52.92 -6.61 -12.07
N GLU A 33 -54.08 -6.61 -11.41
CA GLU A 33 -54.22 -6.29 -9.99
C GLU A 33 -53.39 -7.22 -9.10
N GLU A 34 -53.27 -8.51 -9.48
CA GLU A 34 -52.43 -9.47 -8.76
C GLU A 34 -50.95 -9.12 -8.87
N PHE A 35 -50.50 -8.71 -10.06
CA PHE A 35 -49.13 -8.26 -10.30
C PHE A 35 -48.79 -7.01 -9.48
N SER A 36 -49.70 -6.03 -9.48
CA SER A 36 -49.57 -4.79 -8.71
C SER A 36 -49.55 -5.03 -7.20
N SER A 37 -50.34 -6.00 -6.72
CA SER A 37 -50.38 -6.38 -5.30
C SER A 37 -49.09 -7.10 -4.89
N ARG A 38 -48.56 -7.98 -5.76
CA ARG A 38 -47.26 -8.62 -5.55
C ARG A 38 -46.10 -7.63 -5.54
N LEU A 39 -46.10 -6.62 -6.41
CA LEU A 39 -45.06 -5.59 -6.45
C LEU A 39 -45.09 -4.70 -5.19
N ARG A 40 -46.30 -4.36 -4.71
CA ARG A 40 -46.48 -3.68 -3.42
C ARG A 40 -46.01 -4.54 -2.24
N GLN A 41 -46.23 -5.84 -2.28
CA GLN A 41 -45.80 -6.77 -1.24
C GLN A 41 -44.29 -7.00 -1.22
N MET A 42 -43.64 -7.03 -2.40
CA MET A 42 -42.18 -7.15 -2.52
C MET A 42 -41.45 -5.87 -2.12
N GLY A 43 -42.10 -4.71 -2.23
CA GLY A 43 -41.52 -3.42 -1.89
C GLY A 43 -40.38 -3.00 -2.83
N VAL A 44 -39.73 -1.87 -2.51
CA VAL A 44 -38.57 -1.41 -3.26
C VAL A 44 -37.35 -2.23 -2.84
N VAL A 45 -36.76 -2.96 -3.77
CA VAL A 45 -35.52 -3.71 -3.54
C VAL A 45 -34.38 -2.71 -3.30
N GLN A 46 -33.64 -2.87 -2.20
CA GLN A 46 -32.41 -2.13 -1.99
C GLN A 46 -31.36 -2.57 -3.03
N PRO A 47 -30.83 -1.66 -3.87
CA PRO A 47 -29.79 -2.04 -4.82
C PRO A 47 -28.54 -2.47 -4.04
N ASN A 48 -27.93 -3.59 -4.46
CA ASN A 48 -26.65 -4.03 -3.91
C ASN A 48 -25.58 -2.97 -4.22
N PRO A 49 -24.85 -2.43 -3.22
CA PRO A 49 -23.76 -1.49 -3.48
C PRO A 49 -22.71 -2.13 -4.39
N THR A 50 -22.43 -1.49 -5.52
CA THR A 50 -21.43 -1.94 -6.48
C THR A 50 -20.07 -1.39 -6.07
N TYR A 51 -19.15 -2.28 -5.65
CA TYR A 51 -17.84 -1.91 -5.09
C TYR A 51 -16.71 -1.79 -6.13
N SER A 52 -17.04 -1.64 -7.42
CA SER A 52 -16.05 -1.58 -8.51
C SER A 52 -15.91 -0.17 -9.07
N ALA A 53 -14.66 0.28 -9.27
CA ALA A 53 -14.34 1.65 -9.72
C ALA A 53 -14.90 2.05 -11.11
N THR A 54 -15.33 1.08 -11.93
CA THR A 54 -15.87 1.32 -13.28
C THR A 54 -17.41 1.20 -13.32
N SER A 55 -18.07 0.99 -12.18
CA SER A 55 -19.53 0.81 -12.19
C SER A 55 -20.24 2.16 -12.28
N THR A 56 -21.04 2.35 -13.33
CA THR A 56 -21.86 3.55 -13.56
C THR A 56 -23.31 3.37 -13.08
N ALA A 57 -23.55 2.53 -12.05
CA ALA A 57 -24.90 2.35 -11.51
C ALA A 57 -25.31 3.62 -10.76
N SER A 58 -26.22 4.42 -11.33
CA SER A 58 -26.74 5.62 -10.71
C SER A 58 -27.69 5.26 -9.56
N LEU A 59 -27.28 5.51 -8.32
CA LEU A 59 -28.16 5.38 -7.16
C LEU A 59 -29.27 6.45 -7.21
N PRO A 60 -30.54 6.10 -6.92
CA PRO A 60 -31.59 7.09 -6.73
C PRO A 60 -31.30 7.95 -5.48
N ALA A 61 -31.66 9.24 -5.55
CA ALA A 61 -31.31 10.27 -4.56
C ALA A 61 -31.70 9.95 -3.10
N HIS A 62 -32.63 9.02 -2.86
CA HIS A 62 -33.05 8.61 -1.52
C HIS A 62 -32.07 7.61 -0.85
N ALA A 63 -31.19 6.94 -1.61
CA ALA A 63 -30.21 5.99 -1.06
C ALA A 63 -28.93 6.66 -0.53
N ALA A 64 -28.72 7.95 -0.81
CA ALA A 64 -27.55 8.71 -0.37
C ALA A 64 -27.58 9.08 1.13
N ALA A 65 -28.70 8.86 1.83
CA ALA A 65 -28.88 9.28 3.22
C ALA A 65 -28.42 8.25 4.27
N ILE A 66 -28.00 7.04 3.86
CA ILE A 66 -27.40 6.07 4.78
C ILE A 66 -25.88 6.21 4.64
N SER A 67 -25.29 7.04 5.51
CA SER A 67 -23.84 7.25 5.60
C SER A 67 -23.14 5.98 6.05
N ASN A 68 -22.98 5.01 5.15
CA ASN A 68 -22.05 3.91 5.37
C ASN A 68 -20.64 4.48 5.19
N PRO A 69 -19.75 4.38 6.19
CA PRO A 69 -18.36 4.77 6.00
C PRO A 69 -17.79 3.88 4.91
N GLY A 70 -17.42 4.47 3.77
CA GLY A 70 -16.75 3.77 2.69
C GLY A 70 -15.48 3.06 3.18
N PRO A 71 -14.85 2.19 2.38
CA PRO A 71 -13.66 1.47 2.80
C PRO A 71 -12.61 2.46 3.30
N LEU A 72 -12.25 2.31 4.58
CA LEU A 72 -11.28 3.14 5.27
C LEU A 72 -9.89 2.78 4.75
N PHE A 73 -9.54 3.27 3.55
CA PHE A 73 -8.16 3.20 3.09
C PHE A 73 -7.33 4.00 4.09
N PRO A 74 -6.27 3.41 4.68
CA PRO A 74 -5.41 4.17 5.56
C PRO A 74 -4.89 5.39 4.75
N PRO A 75 -4.86 6.59 5.34
CA PRO A 75 -4.32 7.75 4.67
C PRO A 75 -2.91 7.43 4.16
N THR A 76 -2.50 8.00 3.03
CA THR A 76 -1.18 7.73 2.42
C THR A 76 -0.02 7.95 3.38
N SER A 77 -0.19 8.83 4.38
CA SER A 77 0.72 9.05 5.52
C SER A 77 0.87 7.86 6.47
N ARG A 78 0.03 6.82 6.37
CA ARG A 78 0.05 5.57 7.15
C ARG A 78 0.32 4.35 6.28
N ASN A 79 0.82 4.52 5.05
CA ASN A 79 1.21 3.39 4.22
C ASN A 79 2.62 2.89 4.59
N ALA A 80 2.69 1.73 5.23
CA ALA A 80 3.95 1.11 5.64
C ALA A 80 4.92 0.87 4.48
N THR A 81 4.42 0.56 3.28
CA THR A 81 5.28 0.33 2.10
C THR A 81 5.93 1.61 1.60
N LEU A 82 5.22 2.74 1.64
CA LEU A 82 5.80 4.04 1.30
C LEU A 82 6.81 4.48 2.36
N ALA A 83 6.49 4.28 3.65
CA ALA A 83 7.41 4.59 4.74
C ALA A 83 8.71 3.76 4.67
N THR A 84 8.65 2.47 4.33
CA THR A 84 9.86 1.65 4.18
C THR A 84 10.69 2.06 2.97
N LEU A 85 10.06 2.43 1.85
CA LEU A 85 10.76 2.95 0.67
C LEU A 85 11.44 4.29 0.96
N GLU A 86 10.76 5.19 1.67
CA GLU A 86 11.33 6.48 2.10
C GLU A 86 12.51 6.27 3.06
N ALA A 87 12.35 5.40 4.07
CA ALA A 87 13.43 5.06 5.00
C ALA A 87 14.65 4.47 4.27
N ARG A 88 14.42 3.58 3.28
CA ARG A 88 15.49 3.04 2.44
C ARG A 88 16.21 4.14 1.67
N ARG A 89 15.46 5.07 1.06
CA ARG A 89 16.04 6.21 0.34
C ARG A 89 16.90 7.08 1.26
N ALA A 90 16.42 7.37 2.47
CA ALA A 90 17.15 8.16 3.46
C ALA A 90 18.44 7.47 3.92
N LEU A 91 18.42 6.15 4.14
CA LEU A 91 19.62 5.39 4.50
C LEU A 91 20.64 5.35 3.35
N GLN A 92 20.17 5.19 2.11
CA GLN A 92 21.04 5.19 0.94
C GLN A 92 21.74 6.53 0.74
N GLN A 93 21.03 7.65 0.93
CA GLN A 93 21.63 8.99 0.86
C GLN A 93 22.74 9.18 1.89
N ARG A 94 22.49 8.78 3.15
CA ARG A 94 23.52 8.84 4.21
C ARG A 94 24.74 7.96 3.90
N ALA A 95 24.52 6.79 3.28
CA ALA A 95 25.61 5.92 2.88
C ALA A 95 26.48 6.52 1.78
N GLU A 96 25.87 7.16 0.79
CA GLU A 96 26.59 7.88 -0.27
C GLU A 96 27.38 9.05 0.31
N GLU A 97 26.77 9.88 1.17
CA GLU A 97 27.45 11.01 1.83
C GLU A 97 28.66 10.55 2.67
N GLU A 98 28.52 9.43 3.38
CA GLU A 98 29.62 8.86 4.17
C GLU A 98 30.73 8.29 3.26
N PHE A 99 30.35 7.69 2.13
CA PHE A 99 31.29 7.17 1.15
C PHE A 99 32.06 8.29 0.44
N GLU A 100 31.38 9.36 0.03
CA GLU A 100 31.99 10.54 -0.59
C GLU A 100 32.92 11.31 0.36
N SER A 101 32.58 11.33 1.66
CA SER A 101 33.43 11.94 2.68
C SER A 101 34.58 11.03 3.11
N MET A 102 34.57 9.74 2.72
CA MET A 102 35.65 8.80 3.00
C MET A 102 36.92 9.23 2.26
N GLY A 103 38.00 9.48 3.02
CA GLY A 103 39.28 9.94 2.47
C GLY A 103 39.48 11.46 2.46
N ARG A 104 38.48 12.26 2.87
CA ARG A 104 38.69 13.68 3.16
C ARG A 104 39.39 13.85 4.52
N SER A 105 40.46 14.63 4.56
CA SER A 105 41.35 14.82 5.72
C SER A 105 40.69 15.42 6.99
N GLY A 106 39.41 15.78 6.94
CA GLY A 106 38.67 16.36 8.07
C GLY A 106 37.42 15.57 8.49
N ASN A 107 37.29 14.31 8.05
CA ASN A 107 36.10 13.53 8.35
C ASN A 107 36.15 12.99 9.79
N ASP A 108 35.04 13.10 10.51
CA ASP A 108 34.88 12.69 11.92
C ASP A 108 34.74 11.16 12.07
N GLY A 109 35.27 10.38 11.12
CA GLY A 109 35.12 8.93 11.03
C GLY A 109 33.78 8.44 10.48
N ARG A 110 33.72 7.14 10.20
CA ARG A 110 32.55 6.44 9.65
C ARG A 110 31.48 6.16 10.70
N THR A 111 30.21 6.15 10.30
CA THR A 111 29.05 5.89 11.16
C THR A 111 28.26 4.64 10.81
N LEU A 112 28.26 4.27 9.54
CA LEU A 112 27.68 3.03 9.06
C LEU A 112 28.70 1.89 9.24
N LEU A 113 28.22 0.79 9.80
CA LEU A 113 29.07 -0.33 10.21
C LEU A 113 28.68 -1.60 9.45
N ASP A 114 29.70 -2.32 8.99
CA ASP A 114 29.54 -3.67 8.46
C ASP A 114 29.57 -4.70 9.58
N LEU A 115 28.95 -5.85 9.36
CA LEU A 115 28.97 -6.97 10.30
C LEU A 115 30.39 -7.36 10.75
N ASN A 116 31.34 -7.40 9.81
CA ASN A 116 32.74 -7.71 10.14
C ASN A 116 33.37 -6.64 11.06
N THR A 117 33.03 -5.37 10.87
CA THR A 117 33.51 -4.29 11.74
C THR A 117 32.93 -4.42 13.15
N ILE A 118 31.66 -4.79 13.28
CA ILE A 118 31.01 -5.02 14.57
C ILE A 118 31.68 -6.19 15.31
N VAL A 119 31.97 -7.29 14.62
CA VAL A 119 32.70 -8.43 15.19
C VAL A 119 34.10 -8.01 15.66
N GLN A 120 34.82 -7.20 14.88
CA GLN A 120 36.12 -6.67 15.27
C GLN A 120 36.03 -5.75 16.49
N MET A 121 35.00 -4.90 16.58
CA MET A 121 34.75 -4.06 17.75
C MET A 121 34.57 -4.89 19.01
N HIS A 122 33.79 -5.98 18.94
CA HIS A 122 33.62 -6.92 20.05
C HIS A 122 34.95 -7.56 20.46
N LEU A 123 35.68 -8.09 19.49
CA LEU A 123 36.95 -8.76 19.74
C LEU A 123 38.00 -7.81 20.34
N MET A 124 38.04 -6.54 19.92
CA MET A 124 38.93 -5.54 20.53
C MET A 124 38.49 -5.15 21.94
N ARG A 125 37.18 -5.09 22.18
CA ARG A 125 36.61 -4.80 23.51
C ARG A 125 36.89 -5.93 24.50
N GLU A 126 36.76 -7.19 24.08
CA GLU A 126 37.12 -8.37 24.89
C GLU A 126 38.61 -8.39 25.25
N LYS A 127 39.46 -7.91 24.35
CA LYS A 127 40.89 -7.70 24.60
C LYS A 127 41.21 -6.53 25.54
N GLY A 128 40.20 -5.79 26.02
CA GLY A 128 40.37 -4.69 26.96
C GLY A 128 40.73 -3.34 26.35
N HIS A 129 40.57 -3.15 25.03
CA HIS A 129 40.77 -1.83 24.41
C HIS A 129 39.67 -0.86 24.87
N SER A 130 40.04 0.40 25.10
CA SER A 130 39.06 1.45 25.40
C SER A 130 38.22 1.80 24.17
N SER A 131 37.01 2.33 24.37
CA SER A 131 36.11 2.75 23.29
C SER A 131 36.80 3.71 22.31
N ALA A 132 37.49 4.72 22.82
CA ALA A 132 38.20 5.70 22.01
C ALA A 132 39.30 5.07 21.13
N GLN A 133 40.07 4.10 21.66
CA GLN A 133 41.11 3.41 20.89
C GLN A 133 40.53 2.53 19.78
N ILE A 134 39.39 1.89 20.04
CA ILE A 134 38.69 1.08 19.03
C ILE A 134 38.18 1.99 17.90
N GLU A 135 37.61 3.14 18.25
CA GLU A 135 37.09 4.13 17.29
C GLU A 135 38.20 4.67 16.39
N GLU A 136 39.33 5.06 16.98
CA GLU A 136 40.50 5.53 16.22
C GLU A 136 41.03 4.44 15.28
N ARG A 137 41.16 3.21 15.77
CA ARG A 137 41.74 2.10 14.99
C ARG A 137 40.84 1.65 13.83
N LEU A 138 39.52 1.74 13.99
CA LEU A 138 38.54 1.36 12.96
C LEU A 138 38.08 2.56 12.12
N ASN A 139 38.62 3.75 12.38
CA ASN A 139 38.28 5.02 11.74
C ASN A 139 36.76 5.31 11.84
N LEU A 140 36.25 5.20 13.06
CA LEU A 140 34.85 5.39 13.41
C LEU A 140 34.66 6.74 14.10
N LYS A 141 33.44 7.27 13.98
CA LYS A 141 33.05 8.45 14.75
C LYS A 141 33.05 8.18 16.25
N LYS A 142 33.43 9.21 17.00
CA LYS A 142 33.45 9.16 18.46
C LYS A 142 32.07 8.82 19.04
N GLY A 143 32.04 7.89 19.98
CA GLY A 143 30.83 7.42 20.67
C GLY A 143 30.03 6.34 19.94
N ILE A 144 30.49 5.80 18.81
CA ILE A 144 29.83 4.68 18.14
C ILE A 144 29.99 3.40 18.94
N VAL A 145 31.18 3.17 19.51
CA VAL A 145 31.42 1.97 20.32
C VAL A 145 30.49 1.98 21.53
N GLU A 146 30.18 3.15 22.08
CA GLU A 146 29.24 3.29 23.21
C GLU A 146 27.80 2.94 22.82
N LYS A 147 27.38 3.19 21.57
CA LYS A 147 26.04 2.81 21.06
C LYS A 147 25.81 1.31 21.02
N LEU A 148 26.87 0.50 20.98
CA LEU A 148 26.80 -0.97 21.01
C LEU A 148 26.35 -1.50 22.39
N GLY A 149 26.30 -0.63 23.40
CA GLY A 149 25.84 -0.95 24.75
C GLY A 149 26.98 -1.31 25.69
N ARG A 150 26.63 -1.75 26.91
CA ARG A 150 27.61 -2.17 27.93
C ARG A 150 28.36 -3.43 27.45
N PRO A 151 29.64 -3.59 27.84
CA PRO A 151 30.37 -4.82 27.57
C PRO A 151 29.56 -6.04 28.06
N GLY A 152 29.45 -7.07 27.21
CA GLY A 152 28.78 -8.33 27.54
C GLY A 152 27.27 -8.40 27.24
N ILE A 153 26.62 -7.30 26.85
CA ILE A 153 25.19 -7.34 26.41
C ILE A 153 25.06 -7.90 24.99
N THR A 154 26.04 -7.60 24.16
CA THR A 154 26.12 -7.99 22.75
C THR A 154 27.36 -8.86 22.61
N SER A 155 27.17 -10.15 22.27
CA SER A 155 28.22 -11.08 21.90
C SER A 155 28.06 -11.41 20.42
N PRO A 156 29.14 -11.47 19.62
CA PRO A 156 29.06 -12.12 18.32
C PRO A 156 28.57 -13.57 18.54
N ALA A 157 27.61 -14.00 17.71
CA ALA A 157 27.05 -15.35 17.73
C ALA A 157 27.99 -16.36 17.07
#